data_AF-A0A8G2F2F3-F1
#
_entry.id   AF-A0A8G2F2F3-F1
#
_cell.length_a   1.000
_cell.length_b   1.000
_cell.length_c   1.000
_cell.angle_alpha   90.00
_cell.angle_beta   90.00
_cell.angle_gamma   90.00
#
_symmetry.space_group_name_H-M   'P 1'
#
loop_
_entity.id
_entity.type
_entity.pdbx_description
1 polymer ?
#
loop_
_entity_poly.entity_id
_entity_poly.type
_entity_poly.pdbx_seq_one_letter_code
_entity_poly.pdbx_strand_id
1 'polypeptide(L)'
;MFVAGHVICGVGLITACVATTATSSTRFTLIQVNAKTDDPHIPKPSFSKKQAVSLILVAVIIALVAWIWAFQLLSGSGQHSQYSVAGHVMVGLACICTSLVALVSTIVRQIRNTYSDFERNWWPGFVLFFGTLSIFWGLIIMGTYDPAEATTGYIMVGLGLVCYSISSKVILLAKIWKREFKLANRIPLIPIFTALACFFLSSYLFDLAELSSNYFVPARVLASLGGICFTLFSIVSILESGTSSQ
;
A
#
# COMPACT_ATOMS: atom_id res chain seq x y z
N MET A 1 6.37 -25.92 4.00
CA MET A 1 5.39 -24.95 4.56
C MET A 1 6.04 -23.69 5.13
N PHE A 2 7.37 -23.59 5.22
CA PHE A 2 8.08 -22.45 5.82
C PHE A 2 7.71 -21.10 5.19
N VAL A 3 7.90 -20.94 3.87
CA VAL A 3 7.62 -19.68 3.17
C VAL A 3 6.14 -19.26 3.34
N ALA A 4 5.21 -20.18 3.09
CA ALA A 4 3.78 -19.90 3.18
C ALA A 4 3.34 -19.43 4.58
N GLY A 5 3.87 -20.04 5.65
CA GLY A 5 3.55 -19.63 7.02
C GLY A 5 3.95 -18.18 7.30
N HIS A 6 5.16 -17.79 6.91
CA HIS A 6 5.65 -16.41 7.07
C HIS A 6 4.83 -15.41 6.26
N VAL A 7 4.51 -15.75 5.00
CA VAL A 7 3.70 -14.88 4.14
C VAL A 7 2.30 -14.71 4.72
N ILE A 8 1.66 -15.76 5.24
CA ILE A 8 0.33 -15.67 5.87
C ILE A 8 0.37 -14.75 7.10
N CYS A 9 1.39 -14.87 7.95
CA CYS A 9 1.57 -13.96 9.08
C CYS A 9 1.74 -12.50 8.60
N GLY A 10 2.55 -12.27 7.57
CA GLY A 10 2.73 -10.94 6.97
C GLY A 10 1.44 -10.36 6.38
N VAL A 11 0.62 -11.18 5.72
CA VAL A 11 -0.71 -10.77 5.24
C VAL A 11 -1.63 -10.40 6.41
N GLY A 12 -1.56 -11.12 7.53
CA GLY A 12 -2.26 -10.76 8.77
C GLY A 12 -1.88 -9.37 9.30
N LEU A 13 -0.61 -8.98 9.20
CA LEU A 13 -0.15 -7.62 9.55
C LEU A 13 -0.77 -6.58 8.62
N ILE A 14 -0.83 -6.84 7.31
CA ILE A 14 -1.52 -5.95 6.35
C ILE A 14 -3.01 -5.83 6.72
N THR A 15 -3.68 -6.94 7.02
CA THR A 15 -5.10 -6.91 7.43
C THR A 15 -5.31 -6.01 8.66
N ALA A 16 -4.42 -6.06 9.65
CA ALA A 16 -4.48 -5.18 10.81
C ALA A 16 -4.26 -3.69 10.45
N CYS A 17 -3.32 -3.39 9.55
CA CYS A 17 -3.13 -2.02 9.02
C CYS A 17 -4.36 -1.52 8.24
N VAL A 18 -4.97 -2.38 7.42
CA VAL A 18 -6.20 -2.06 6.67
C VAL A 18 -7.38 -1.83 7.61
N ALA A 19 -7.53 -2.66 8.65
CA ALA A 19 -8.55 -2.44 9.69
C ALA A 19 -8.35 -1.10 10.43
N THR A 20 -7.10 -0.71 10.69
CA THR A 20 -6.76 0.59 11.28
C THR A 20 -7.12 1.73 10.33
N THR A 21 -6.86 1.57 9.03
CA THR A 21 -7.26 2.51 7.97
C THR A 21 -8.78 2.67 7.91
N ALA A 22 -9.52 1.56 7.91
CA ALA A 22 -10.99 1.58 7.93
C ALA A 22 -11.53 2.30 9.17
N THR A 23 -10.96 2.01 10.35
CA THR A 23 -11.32 2.66 11.61
C THR A 23 -11.06 4.17 11.57
N SER A 24 -9.91 4.58 11.02
CA SER A 24 -9.58 6.00 10.83
C SER A 24 -10.51 6.71 9.85
N SER A 25 -11.12 5.99 8.92
CA SER A 25 -12.01 6.52 7.88
C SER A 25 -13.47 6.67 8.32
N THR A 26 -13.83 6.25 9.53
CA THR A 26 -15.22 6.28 10.02
C THR A 26 -15.85 7.69 10.04
N ARG A 27 -15.03 8.75 10.02
CA ARG A 27 -15.47 10.16 10.01
C ARG A 27 -15.02 10.90 8.75
N PHE A 28 -14.93 10.20 7.61
CA PHE A 28 -14.39 10.71 6.35
C PHE A 28 -15.08 11.98 5.84
N THR A 29 -16.38 12.16 6.13
CA THR A 29 -17.14 13.36 5.75
C THR A 29 -16.53 14.65 6.28
N LEU A 30 -15.85 14.60 7.44
CA LEU A 30 -15.17 15.76 8.01
C LEU A 30 -13.97 16.22 7.18
N ILE A 31 -13.32 15.33 6.42
CA ILE A 31 -12.23 15.72 5.51
C ILE A 31 -12.77 16.69 4.45
N GLN A 32 -13.93 16.38 3.88
CA GLN A 32 -14.56 17.23 2.88
C GLN A 32 -14.96 18.56 3.49
N VAL A 33 -15.59 18.57 4.67
CA VAL A 33 -15.98 19.81 5.35
C VAL A 33 -14.77 20.69 5.66
N ASN A 34 -13.72 20.11 6.26
CA ASN A 34 -12.49 20.83 6.61
C ASN A 34 -11.75 21.35 5.37
N ALA A 35 -11.82 20.64 4.24
CA ALA A 35 -11.21 21.09 2.99
C ALA A 35 -11.91 22.32 2.37
N LYS A 36 -13.17 22.60 2.74
CA LYS A 36 -13.94 23.75 2.20
C LYS A 36 -13.78 25.03 3.02
N THR A 37 -13.12 24.97 4.18
CA THR A 37 -12.99 26.09 5.12
C THR A 37 -11.52 26.36 5.43
N ASP A 38 -11.16 27.64 5.57
CA ASP A 38 -9.83 28.06 6.04
C ASP A 38 -9.78 28.21 7.57
N ASP A 39 -10.87 27.89 8.28
CA ASP A 39 -10.93 27.92 9.74
C ASP A 39 -9.98 26.87 10.33
N PRO A 40 -8.98 27.26 11.17
CA PRO A 40 -8.07 26.33 11.82
C PRO A 40 -8.72 25.56 12.99
N HIS A 41 -10.00 25.78 13.28
CA HIS A 41 -10.71 25.10 14.36
C HIS A 41 -10.71 23.58 14.19
N ILE A 42 -10.56 22.86 15.31
CA ILE A 42 -10.66 21.41 15.38
C ILE A 42 -12.14 21.05 15.58
N PRO A 43 -12.82 20.37 14.63
CA PRO A 43 -14.24 20.08 14.77
C PRO A 43 -14.53 19.23 16.01
N LYS A 44 -15.56 19.59 16.80
CA LYS A 44 -16.03 18.79 17.94
C LYS A 44 -16.32 17.31 17.61
N PRO A 45 -16.92 16.95 16.45
CA PRO A 45 -17.13 15.55 16.09
C PRO A 45 -15.86 14.86 15.55
N SER A 46 -14.67 15.49 15.55
CA SER A 46 -13.42 14.84 15.12
C SER A 46 -12.84 13.90 16.19
N PHE A 47 -11.84 13.10 15.83
CA PHE A 47 -11.15 12.24 16.80
C PHE A 47 -10.49 13.07 17.91
N SER A 48 -10.56 12.56 19.14
CA SER A 48 -9.72 13.12 20.21
C SER A 48 -8.23 12.97 19.86
N LYS A 49 -7.37 13.83 20.43
CA LYS A 49 -5.91 13.73 20.25
C LYS A 49 -5.39 12.33 20.58
N LYS A 50 -5.89 11.72 21.66
CA LYS A 50 -5.49 10.37 22.10
C LYS A 50 -5.90 9.29 21.10
N GLN A 51 -7.13 9.32 20.60
CA GLN A 51 -7.60 8.37 19.57
C GLN A 51 -6.79 8.48 18.29
N ALA A 52 -6.54 9.71 17.83
CA ALA A 52 -5.75 9.98 16.64
C ALA A 52 -4.33 9.42 16.74
N VAL A 53 -3.64 9.72 17.85
CA VAL A 53 -2.30 9.20 18.11
C VAL A 53 -2.30 7.68 18.23
N SER A 54 -3.30 7.10 18.89
CA SER A 54 -3.43 5.64 19.03
C SER A 54 -3.55 4.93 17.68
N LEU A 55 -4.37 5.45 16.76
CA LEU A 55 -4.53 4.84 15.43
C LEU A 55 -3.23 4.87 14.63
N ILE A 56 -2.52 6.00 14.65
CA ILE A 56 -1.23 6.14 13.98
C ILE A 56 -0.20 5.19 14.61
N LEU A 57 -0.12 5.15 15.93
CA LEU A 57 0.83 4.33 16.67
C LEU A 57 0.62 2.84 16.43
N VAL A 58 -0.64 2.37 16.38
CA VAL A 58 -0.96 0.98 16.03
C VAL A 58 -0.42 0.63 14.64
N ALA A 59 -0.70 1.46 13.62
CA ALA A 59 -0.19 1.22 12.27
C ALA A 59 1.35 1.22 12.22
N VAL A 60 2.00 2.15 12.94
CA VAL A 60 3.47 2.24 13.01
C VAL A 60 4.05 0.98 13.65
N ILE A 61 3.50 0.52 14.77
CA ILE A 61 3.98 -0.70 15.45
C ILE A 61 3.88 -1.90 14.52
N ILE A 62 2.76 -2.06 13.81
CA ILE A 62 2.56 -3.16 12.87
C ILE A 62 3.60 -3.11 11.74
N ALA A 63 3.86 -1.92 11.17
CA ALA A 63 4.88 -1.75 10.14
C ALA A 63 6.28 -2.06 10.66
N LEU A 64 6.63 -1.63 11.88
CA LEU A 64 7.91 -1.95 12.50
C LEU A 64 8.09 -3.46 12.73
N VAL A 65 7.04 -4.14 13.21
CA VAL A 65 7.05 -5.60 13.35
C VAL A 65 7.29 -6.28 12.00
N ALA A 66 6.62 -5.82 10.93
CA ALA A 66 6.82 -6.35 9.59
C ALA A 66 8.27 -6.18 9.10
N TRP A 67 8.87 -5.01 9.32
CA TRP A 67 10.28 -4.74 8.96
C TRP A 67 11.27 -5.59 9.76
N ILE A 68 11.10 -5.67 11.09
CA ILE A 68 11.95 -6.50 11.95
C ILE A 68 11.89 -7.96 11.49
N TRP A 69 10.69 -8.45 11.19
CA TRP A 69 10.50 -9.81 10.71
C TRP A 69 11.16 -10.03 9.34
N ALA A 70 10.99 -9.10 8.40
CA ALA A 70 11.62 -9.16 7.09
C ALA A 70 13.15 -9.25 7.19
N PHE A 71 13.77 -8.40 8.01
CA PHE A 71 15.23 -8.42 8.21
C PHE A 71 15.72 -9.68 8.94
N GLN A 72 14.97 -10.18 9.91
CA GLN A 72 15.29 -11.46 10.55
C GLN A 72 15.31 -12.61 9.54
N LEU A 73 14.33 -12.68 8.64
CA LEU A 73 14.31 -13.70 7.58
C LEU A 73 15.47 -13.54 6.60
N LEU A 74 15.76 -12.32 6.16
CA LEU A 74 16.88 -12.04 5.26
C LEU A 74 18.24 -12.33 5.91
N SER A 75 18.39 -12.18 7.23
CA SER A 75 19.62 -12.55 7.94
C SER A 75 19.94 -14.06 7.86
N GLY A 76 18.90 -14.89 7.67
CA GLY A 76 19.03 -16.33 7.45
C GLY A 76 19.15 -16.75 5.98
N SER A 77 19.18 -15.81 5.04
CA SER A 77 19.17 -16.09 3.59
C SER A 77 20.34 -16.95 3.12
N GLY A 78 21.49 -16.88 3.79
CA GLY A 78 22.67 -17.69 3.47
C GLY A 78 22.57 -19.19 3.80
N GLN A 79 21.53 -19.63 4.53
CA GLN A 79 21.38 -21.05 4.89
C GLN A 79 20.53 -21.83 3.88
N HIS A 80 19.37 -21.29 3.50
CA HIS A 80 18.46 -21.89 2.53
C HIS A 80 17.71 -20.82 1.74
N SER A 81 17.49 -21.05 0.44
CA SER A 81 16.78 -20.11 -0.45
C SER A 81 15.36 -19.79 0.02
N GLN A 82 14.73 -20.65 0.83
CA GLN A 82 13.43 -20.38 1.45
C GLN A 82 13.43 -19.16 2.38
N TYR A 83 14.54 -18.87 3.07
CA TYR A 83 14.69 -17.67 3.89
C TYR A 83 14.82 -16.42 3.02
N SER A 84 15.55 -16.52 1.90
CA SER A 84 15.64 -15.45 0.89
C SER A 84 14.26 -15.14 0.31
N VAL A 85 13.54 -16.15 -0.19
CA VAL A 85 12.19 -15.98 -0.75
C VAL A 85 11.23 -15.37 0.27
N ALA A 86 11.14 -15.93 1.48
CA ALA A 86 10.25 -15.42 2.53
C ALA A 86 10.63 -13.99 2.97
N GLY A 87 11.92 -13.72 3.12
CA GLY A 87 12.43 -12.40 3.51
C GLY A 87 12.09 -11.32 2.49
N HIS A 88 12.31 -11.59 1.20
CA HIS A 88 12.02 -10.65 0.12
C HIS A 88 10.52 -10.34 0.00
N VAL A 89 9.66 -11.37 0.10
CA VAL A 89 8.20 -11.14 0.13
C VAL A 89 7.83 -10.31 1.36
N MET A 90 8.38 -10.61 2.53
CA MET A 90 8.12 -9.87 3.76
C MET A 90 8.58 -8.40 3.68
N VAL A 91 9.66 -8.09 2.97
CA VAL A 91 10.06 -6.69 2.68
C VAL A 91 8.95 -5.97 1.90
N GLY A 92 8.42 -6.59 0.84
CA GLY A 92 7.32 -6.00 0.07
C GLY A 92 6.05 -5.79 0.91
N LEU A 93 5.71 -6.74 1.80
CA LEU A 93 4.58 -6.60 2.74
C LEU A 93 4.83 -5.49 3.77
N ALA A 94 6.07 -5.32 4.24
CA ALA A 94 6.47 -4.24 5.14
C ALA A 94 6.36 -2.87 4.45
N CYS A 95 6.74 -2.76 3.17
CA CYS A 95 6.53 -1.56 2.35
C CYS A 95 5.04 -1.19 2.25
N ILE A 96 4.15 -2.17 2.08
CA ILE A 96 2.69 -1.94 2.09
C ILE A 96 2.22 -1.43 3.47
N CYS A 97 2.67 -2.04 4.57
CA CYS A 97 2.34 -1.59 5.91
C CYS A 97 2.80 -0.14 6.16
N THR A 98 4.02 0.20 5.76
CA THR A 98 4.55 1.57 5.81
C THR A 98 3.73 2.54 4.96
N SER A 99 3.26 2.10 3.79
CA SER A 99 2.35 2.88 2.94
C SER A 99 1.00 3.15 3.60
N LEU A 100 0.47 2.17 4.34
CA LEU A 100 -0.78 2.31 5.10
C LEU A 100 -0.64 3.24 6.31
N VAL A 101 0.55 3.30 6.95
CA VAL A 101 0.84 4.31 7.99
C VAL A 101 0.64 5.73 7.46
N ALA A 102 1.17 6.01 6.26
CA ALA A 102 1.01 7.32 5.62
C ALA A 102 -0.47 7.65 5.36
N LEU A 103 -1.24 6.66 4.90
CA LEU A 103 -2.68 6.81 4.67
C LEU A 103 -3.46 7.08 5.97
N VAL A 104 -3.23 6.29 7.02
CA VAL A 104 -3.84 6.50 8.35
C VAL A 104 -3.49 7.88 8.90
N SER A 105 -2.21 8.26 8.84
CA SER A 105 -1.76 9.58 9.33
C SER A 105 -2.44 10.72 8.59
N THR A 106 -2.52 10.63 7.26
CA THR A 106 -3.20 11.62 6.41
C THR A 106 -4.68 11.76 6.79
N ILE A 107 -5.41 10.64 6.85
CA ILE A 107 -6.86 10.63 7.14
C ILE A 107 -7.15 11.21 8.53
N VAL A 108 -6.46 10.71 9.57
CA VAL A 108 -6.69 11.13 10.95
C VAL A 108 -6.41 12.62 11.14
N ARG A 109 -5.34 13.13 10.54
CA ARG A 109 -4.95 14.55 10.65
C ARG A 109 -5.89 15.45 9.85
N GLN A 110 -6.35 15.03 8.68
CA GLN A 110 -7.34 15.78 7.91
C GLN A 110 -8.71 15.83 8.62
N ILE A 111 -9.16 14.73 9.23
CA ILE A 111 -10.40 14.69 10.04
C ILE A 111 -10.31 15.64 11.24
N ARG A 112 -9.14 15.73 11.87
CA ARG A 112 -8.89 16.64 13.00
C ARG A 112 -8.56 18.08 12.58
N ASN A 113 -8.49 18.37 11.29
CA ASN A 113 -8.06 19.66 10.76
C ASN A 113 -6.66 20.09 11.25
N THR A 114 -5.76 19.13 11.45
CA THR A 114 -4.36 19.36 11.86
C THR A 114 -3.35 18.90 10.81
N TYR A 115 -3.81 18.68 9.57
CA TYR A 115 -2.94 18.36 8.44
C TYR A 115 -2.17 19.61 8.01
N SER A 116 -0.91 19.47 7.62
CA SER A 116 -0.02 20.59 7.35
C SER A 116 0.52 20.58 5.92
N ASP A 117 1.01 21.73 5.45
CA ASP A 117 1.63 21.88 4.12
C ASP A 117 2.86 20.98 3.96
N PHE A 118 3.63 20.76 5.04
CA PHE A 118 4.74 19.81 5.04
C PHE A 118 4.24 18.39 4.73
N GLU A 119 3.20 17.95 5.43
CA GLU A 119 2.63 16.61 5.29
C GLU A 119 1.99 16.38 3.92
N ARG A 120 1.42 17.44 3.34
CA ARG A 120 0.87 17.45 1.98
C ARG A 120 1.86 16.93 0.94
N ASN A 121 3.13 17.28 1.08
CA ASN A 121 4.18 16.87 0.14
C ASN A 121 4.96 15.65 0.64
N TRP A 122 5.16 15.54 1.96
CA TRP A 122 5.95 14.48 2.57
C TRP A 122 5.30 13.11 2.44
N TRP A 123 4.01 12.95 2.80
CA TRP A 123 3.37 11.64 2.81
C TRP A 123 3.25 11.01 1.41
N PRO A 124 2.85 11.72 0.35
CA PRO A 124 2.88 11.18 -1.01
C PRO A 124 4.28 10.74 -1.44
N GLY A 125 5.30 11.58 -1.23
CA GLY A 125 6.68 11.26 -1.59
C GLY A 125 7.20 10.02 -0.85
N PHE A 126 6.86 9.91 0.44
CA PHE A 126 7.23 8.77 1.28
C PHE A 126 6.65 7.45 0.77
N VAL A 127 5.37 7.40 0.40
CA VAL A 127 4.75 6.18 -0.15
C VAL A 127 5.33 5.82 -1.52
N LEU A 128 5.55 6.83 -2.37
CA LEU A 128 6.18 6.61 -3.68
C LEU A 128 7.58 6.03 -3.54
N PHE A 129 8.36 6.50 -2.56
CA PHE A 129 9.71 5.97 -2.28
C PHE A 129 9.70 4.48 -1.90
N PHE A 130 8.79 4.03 -1.04
CA PHE A 130 8.71 2.60 -0.70
C PHE A 130 8.18 1.74 -1.86
N GLY A 131 7.27 2.29 -2.67
CA GLY A 131 6.81 1.64 -3.90
C GLY A 131 7.94 1.46 -4.92
N THR A 132 8.71 2.52 -5.21
CA THR A 132 9.86 2.45 -6.12
C THR A 132 10.93 1.51 -5.59
N LEU A 133 11.24 1.57 -4.30
CA LEU A 133 12.21 0.69 -3.66
C LEU A 133 11.82 -0.78 -3.83
N SER A 134 10.55 -1.13 -3.58
CA SER A 134 10.06 -2.50 -3.75
C SER A 134 10.14 -2.99 -5.20
N ILE A 135 9.78 -2.14 -6.17
CA ILE A 135 9.87 -2.50 -7.60
C ILE A 135 11.33 -2.69 -8.00
N PHE A 136 12.19 -1.72 -7.68
CA PHE A 136 13.61 -1.75 -8.05
C PHE A 136 14.32 -2.96 -7.43
N TRP A 137 14.04 -3.24 -6.16
CA TRP A 137 14.58 -4.42 -5.48
C TRP A 137 14.06 -5.72 -6.10
N GLY A 138 12.78 -5.78 -6.49
CA GLY A 138 12.22 -6.91 -7.24
C GLY A 138 12.92 -7.15 -8.57
N LEU A 139 13.22 -6.09 -9.33
CA LEU A 139 13.96 -6.18 -10.60
C LEU A 139 15.38 -6.69 -10.42
N ILE A 140 16.08 -6.29 -9.35
CA ILE A 140 17.42 -6.82 -9.03
C ILE A 140 17.36 -8.31 -8.76
N ILE A 141 16.38 -8.77 -7.98
CA ILE A 141 16.24 -10.19 -7.63
C ILE A 141 15.96 -11.05 -8.86
N MET A 142 15.21 -10.55 -9.86
CA MET A 142 14.97 -11.29 -11.11
C MET A 142 16.28 -11.68 -11.84
N GLY A 143 17.36 -10.91 -11.62
CA GLY A 143 18.68 -11.20 -12.20
C GLY A 143 19.49 -12.27 -11.45
N THR A 144 18.94 -12.88 -10.40
CA THR A 144 19.62 -13.94 -9.63
C THR A 144 19.61 -15.28 -10.36
N TYR A 145 20.61 -16.12 -10.08
CA TYR A 145 20.75 -17.43 -10.74
C TYR A 145 19.80 -18.50 -10.20
N ASP A 146 19.32 -18.38 -8.95
CA ASP A 146 18.37 -19.33 -8.37
C ASP A 146 16.95 -19.04 -8.91
N PRO A 147 16.32 -19.95 -9.67
CA PRO A 147 14.99 -19.74 -10.24
C PRO A 147 13.92 -19.45 -9.17
N ALA A 148 14.02 -20.04 -7.98
CA ALA A 148 13.05 -19.81 -6.90
C ALA A 148 13.15 -18.38 -6.34
N GLU A 149 14.37 -17.85 -6.24
CA GLU A 149 14.59 -16.47 -5.83
C GLU A 149 14.24 -15.49 -6.95
N ALA A 150 14.69 -15.76 -8.18
CA ALA A 150 14.41 -14.92 -9.34
C ALA A 150 12.91 -14.72 -9.57
N THR A 151 12.11 -15.77 -9.42
CA THR A 151 10.65 -15.67 -9.54
C THR A 151 9.98 -14.84 -8.44
N THR A 152 10.62 -14.72 -7.27
CA THR A 152 10.17 -13.84 -6.17
C THR A 152 10.26 -12.36 -6.55
N GLY A 153 11.17 -12.00 -7.45
CA GLY A 153 11.28 -10.65 -8.00
C GLY A 153 9.95 -10.15 -8.61
N TYR A 154 9.20 -11.03 -9.30
CA TYR A 154 7.89 -10.68 -9.86
C TYR A 154 6.85 -10.38 -8.78
N ILE A 155 6.87 -11.14 -7.68
CA ILE A 155 6.00 -10.89 -6.52
C ILE A 155 6.31 -9.53 -5.92
N MET A 156 7.60 -9.20 -5.74
CA MET A 156 8.01 -7.89 -5.21
C MET A 156 7.62 -6.72 -6.10
N VAL A 157 7.69 -6.87 -7.43
CA VAL A 157 7.17 -5.87 -8.37
C VAL A 157 5.68 -5.67 -8.16
N GLY A 158 4.90 -6.76 -8.06
CA GLY A 158 3.47 -6.69 -7.75
C GLY A 158 3.16 -5.98 -6.43
N LEU A 159 3.91 -6.28 -5.36
CA LEU A 159 3.74 -5.62 -4.05
C LEU A 159 4.08 -4.13 -4.13
N GLY A 160 5.08 -3.75 -4.93
CA GLY A 160 5.38 -2.36 -5.25
C GLY A 160 4.23 -1.65 -5.98
N LEU A 161 3.59 -2.31 -6.95
CA LEU A 161 2.41 -1.79 -7.65
C LEU A 161 1.22 -1.56 -6.69
N VAL A 162 1.04 -2.42 -5.68
CA VAL A 162 0.05 -2.19 -4.61
C VAL A 162 0.38 -0.92 -3.82
N CYS A 163 1.65 -0.67 -3.50
CA CYS A 163 2.08 0.58 -2.85
C CYS A 163 1.74 1.82 -3.72
N TYR A 164 1.90 1.73 -5.04
CA TYR A 164 1.45 2.79 -5.97
C TYR A 164 -0.07 2.98 -5.98
N SER A 165 -0.86 1.90 -5.86
CA SER A 165 -2.31 2.01 -5.72
C SER A 165 -2.71 2.71 -4.41
N ILE A 166 -1.98 2.48 -3.31
CA ILE A 166 -2.16 3.20 -2.05
C ILE A 166 -1.73 4.67 -2.18
N SER A 167 -0.58 4.94 -2.83
CA SER A 167 -0.07 6.30 -3.02
C SER A 167 -1.07 7.20 -3.75
N SER A 168 -1.82 6.66 -4.71
CA SER A 168 -2.88 7.39 -5.42
C SER A 168 -3.92 8.01 -4.46
N LYS A 169 -4.27 7.32 -3.36
CA LYS A 169 -5.23 7.80 -2.35
C LYS A 169 -4.62 8.84 -1.44
N VAL A 170 -3.36 8.65 -1.04
CA VAL A 170 -2.63 9.64 -0.25
C VAL A 170 -2.46 10.95 -1.03
N ILE A 171 -2.13 10.86 -2.33
CA ILE A 171 -2.07 12.01 -3.25
C ILE A 171 -3.43 12.69 -3.39
N LEU A 172 -4.51 11.90 -3.57
CA LEU A 172 -5.86 12.42 -3.67
C LEU A 172 -6.26 13.20 -2.42
N LEU A 173 -6.05 12.63 -1.23
CA LEU A 173 -6.31 13.31 0.04
C LEU A 173 -5.46 14.57 0.21
N ALA A 174 -4.19 14.54 -0.16
CA ALA A 174 -3.31 15.71 -0.12
C ALA A 174 -3.75 16.83 -1.07
N LYS A 175 -4.40 16.49 -2.20
CA LYS A 175 -4.93 17.46 -3.16
C LYS A 175 -6.31 18.00 -2.80
N ILE A 176 -7.15 17.20 -2.14
CA ILE A 176 -8.45 17.64 -1.61
C ILE A 176 -8.26 18.72 -0.55
N TRP A 177 -7.25 18.56 0.30
CA TRP A 177 -6.92 19.54 1.33
C TRP A 177 -6.57 20.91 0.71
N LYS A 178 -7.36 21.95 1.05
CA LYS A 178 -7.29 23.32 0.50
C LYS A 178 -7.54 23.44 -1.03
N ARG A 179 -8.36 22.56 -1.60
CA ARG A 179 -9.05 22.70 -2.91
C ARG A 179 -8.18 23.13 -4.11
N GLU A 180 -7.14 22.36 -4.46
CA GLU A 180 -6.56 22.44 -5.81
C GLU A 180 -7.37 21.58 -6.82
N PHE A 181 -8.55 22.03 -7.23
CA PHE A 181 -9.39 21.31 -8.20
C PHE A 181 -9.18 21.80 -9.64
N LYS A 182 -8.14 21.28 -10.29
CA LYS A 182 -8.09 21.10 -11.76
C LYS A 182 -7.53 19.73 -12.20
N LEU A 183 -7.14 18.85 -11.27
CA LEU A 183 -6.45 17.59 -11.58
C LEU A 183 -7.12 16.32 -11.04
N ALA A 184 -8.41 16.37 -10.68
CA ALA A 184 -9.15 15.19 -10.18
C ALA A 184 -9.36 14.11 -11.26
N ASN A 185 -9.53 14.50 -12.52
CA ASN A 185 -9.85 13.56 -13.63
C ASN A 185 -8.74 12.56 -14.01
N ARG A 186 -7.51 12.66 -13.48
CA ARG A 186 -6.36 11.78 -13.87
C ARG A 186 -5.84 10.89 -12.74
N ILE A 187 -6.28 11.12 -11.51
CA ILE A 187 -5.88 10.34 -10.32
C ILE A 187 -6.50 8.92 -10.29
N PRO A 188 -7.72 8.68 -10.80
CA PRO A 188 -8.30 7.33 -10.87
C PRO A 188 -7.54 6.40 -11.83
N LEU A 189 -6.69 6.94 -12.72
CA LEU A 189 -5.98 6.18 -13.73
C LEU A 189 -4.83 5.33 -13.15
N ILE A 190 -4.21 5.76 -12.04
CA ILE A 190 -3.06 5.06 -11.44
C ILE A 190 -3.46 3.65 -10.95
N PRO A 191 -4.51 3.47 -10.12
CA PRO A 191 -4.97 2.14 -9.72
C PRO A 191 -5.31 1.22 -10.91
N ILE A 192 -5.95 1.75 -11.95
CA ILE A 192 -6.26 0.97 -13.17
C ILE A 192 -4.97 0.47 -13.82
N PHE A 193 -3.99 1.35 -14.05
CA PHE A 193 -2.72 0.94 -14.63
C PHE A 193 -1.97 -0.07 -13.77
N THR A 194 -1.95 0.12 -12.44
CA THR A 194 -1.31 -0.84 -11.54
C THR A 194 -2.02 -2.21 -11.55
N ALA A 195 -3.35 -2.23 -11.63
CA ALA A 195 -4.12 -3.47 -11.71
C ALA A 195 -3.90 -4.19 -13.05
N LEU A 196 -3.98 -3.46 -14.16
CA LEU A 196 -3.71 -4.01 -15.50
C LEU A 196 -2.28 -4.52 -15.63
N ALA A 197 -1.29 -3.80 -15.07
CA ALA A 197 0.09 -4.25 -15.05
C ALA A 197 0.24 -5.57 -14.26
N CYS A 198 -0.38 -5.69 -13.09
CA CYS A 198 -0.40 -6.93 -12.32
C CYS A 198 -1.07 -8.09 -13.08
N PHE A 199 -2.23 -7.85 -13.72
CA PHE A 199 -2.94 -8.88 -14.48
C PHE A 199 -2.19 -9.29 -15.75
N PHE A 200 -1.60 -8.34 -16.47
CA PHE A 200 -0.77 -8.62 -17.64
C PHE A 200 0.47 -9.44 -17.26
N LEU A 201 1.17 -9.03 -16.21
CA LEU A 201 2.33 -9.76 -15.70
C LEU A 201 1.93 -11.15 -15.21
N SER A 202 0.79 -11.29 -14.53
CA SER A 202 0.23 -12.58 -14.14
C SER A 202 -0.05 -13.48 -15.35
N SER A 203 -0.70 -12.96 -16.39
CA SER A 203 -0.95 -13.70 -17.64
C SER A 203 0.35 -14.17 -18.30
N TYR A 204 1.35 -13.29 -18.36
CA TYR A 204 2.67 -13.62 -18.88
C TYR A 204 3.35 -14.72 -18.06
N LEU A 205 3.27 -14.67 -16.73
CA LEU A 205 3.84 -15.71 -15.87
C LEU A 205 3.07 -17.05 -15.93
N PHE A 206 1.77 -17.02 -16.21
CA PHE A 206 1.02 -18.27 -16.46
C PHE A 206 1.50 -18.96 -17.74
N ASP A 207 1.82 -18.20 -18.79
CA ASP A 207 2.42 -18.73 -20.02
C ASP A 207 3.82 -19.32 -19.74
N LEU A 208 4.67 -18.59 -19.01
CA LEU A 208 5.97 -19.12 -18.57
C LEU A 208 5.87 -20.33 -17.64
N ALA A 209 4.75 -20.51 -16.94
CA ALA A 209 4.53 -21.65 -16.06
C ALA A 209 4.38 -22.97 -16.83
N GLU A 210 4.06 -22.92 -18.13
CA GLU A 210 4.10 -24.10 -19.01
C GLU A 210 5.54 -24.57 -19.26
N LEU A 211 6.50 -23.64 -19.27
CA LEU A 211 7.92 -23.94 -19.43
C LEU A 211 8.59 -24.35 -18.12
N SER A 212 8.20 -23.74 -17.00
CA SER A 212 8.69 -24.15 -15.68
C SER A 212 7.71 -23.85 -14.55
N SER A 213 7.48 -24.84 -13.70
CA SER A 213 6.49 -24.77 -12.61
C SER A 213 6.80 -23.71 -11.54
N ASN A 214 8.02 -23.17 -11.52
CA ASN A 214 8.43 -22.11 -10.58
C ASN A 214 7.61 -20.81 -10.75
N TYR A 215 7.10 -20.52 -11.95
CA TYR A 215 6.31 -19.30 -12.22
C TYR A 215 4.85 -19.40 -11.78
N PHE A 216 4.34 -20.60 -11.49
CA PHE A 216 2.94 -20.82 -11.18
C PHE A 216 2.45 -20.10 -9.92
N VAL A 217 3.27 -20.10 -8.86
CA VAL A 217 2.95 -19.41 -7.60
C VAL A 217 2.97 -17.89 -7.79
N PRO A 218 4.05 -17.26 -8.32
CA PRO A 218 4.06 -15.84 -8.67
C PRO A 218 2.89 -15.40 -9.54
N ALA A 219 2.49 -16.19 -10.55
CA ALA A 219 1.38 -15.86 -11.44
C ALA A 219 0.06 -15.68 -10.67
N ARG A 220 -0.27 -16.61 -9.76
CA ARG A 220 -1.47 -16.54 -8.92
C ARG A 220 -1.43 -15.40 -7.91
N VAL A 221 -0.25 -15.17 -7.33
CA VAL A 221 -0.04 -14.04 -6.41
C VAL A 221 -0.29 -12.73 -7.15
N LEU A 222 0.30 -12.53 -8.34
CA LEU A 222 0.07 -11.32 -9.14
C LEU A 222 -1.37 -11.14 -9.60
N ALA A 223 -2.09 -12.21 -9.96
CA ALA A 223 -3.52 -12.14 -10.24
C ALA A 223 -4.30 -11.59 -9.03
N SER A 224 -3.96 -12.08 -7.84
CA SER A 224 -4.59 -11.65 -6.59
C SER A 224 -4.25 -10.19 -6.26
N LEU A 225 -3.00 -9.77 -6.43
CA LEU A 225 -2.58 -8.38 -6.26
C LEU A 225 -3.26 -7.45 -7.27
N GLY A 226 -3.47 -7.90 -8.52
CA GLY A 226 -4.27 -7.19 -9.53
C GLY A 226 -5.72 -6.96 -9.06
N GLY A 227 -6.35 -7.99 -8.49
CA GLY A 227 -7.67 -7.89 -7.87
C GLY A 227 -7.71 -6.89 -6.70
N ILE A 228 -6.68 -6.86 -5.85
CA ILE A 228 -6.55 -5.88 -4.77
C ILE A 228 -6.44 -4.45 -5.35
N CYS A 229 -5.59 -4.23 -6.35
CA CYS A 229 -5.47 -2.92 -7.00
C CYS A 229 -6.80 -2.46 -7.63
N PHE A 230 -7.56 -3.38 -8.23
CA PHE A 230 -8.86 -3.10 -8.83
C PHE A 230 -9.95 -2.77 -7.80
N THR A 231 -10.02 -3.52 -6.70
CA THR A 231 -10.97 -3.21 -5.60
C THR A 231 -10.63 -1.89 -4.90
N LEU A 232 -9.35 -1.55 -4.78
CA LEU A 232 -8.92 -0.24 -4.29
C LEU A 232 -9.33 0.91 -5.23
N PHE A 233 -9.47 0.67 -6.53
CA PHE A 233 -10.00 1.65 -7.49
C PHE A 233 -11.50 1.88 -7.31
N SER A 234 -12.30 0.80 -7.21
CA SER A 234 -13.77 0.89 -7.15
C SER A 234 -14.26 1.68 -5.93
N ILE A 235 -13.55 1.62 -4.80
CA ILE A 235 -13.85 2.43 -3.60
C ILE A 235 -13.72 3.93 -3.87
N VAL A 236 -12.68 4.36 -4.60
CA VAL A 236 -12.46 5.78 -4.92
C VAL A 236 -13.52 6.28 -5.91
N SER A 237 -13.86 5.46 -6.91
CA SER A 237 -14.88 5.81 -7.90
C SER A 237 -16.27 6.01 -7.29
N ILE A 238 -16.67 5.17 -6.32
CA ILE A 238 -17.94 5.35 -5.59
C ILE A 238 -17.94 6.67 -4.81
N LEU A 239 -16.83 6.98 -4.14
CA LEU A 239 -16.69 8.21 -3.36
C LEU A 239 -16.75 9.46 -4.25
N GLU A 240 -16.17 9.44 -5.45
CA GLU A 240 -16.30 10.56 -6.41
C GLU A 240 -17.74 10.70 -6.96
N SER A 241 -18.40 9.59 -7.32
CA SER A 241 -19.79 9.64 -7.82
C SER A 241 -20.81 10.12 -6.78
N GLY A 242 -20.55 9.89 -5.49
CA GLY A 242 -21.38 10.42 -4.40
C GLY A 242 -21.19 11.92 -4.16
N THR A 243 -20.15 12.53 -4.74
CA THR A 243 -19.84 13.96 -4.61
C THR A 243 -20.24 14.79 -5.83
N SER A 244 -20.60 14.17 -6.95
CA SER A 244 -21.01 14.89 -8.17
C SER A 244 -22.45 15.43 -8.13
N SER A 245 -23.18 15.20 -7.04
CA SER A 245 -24.57 15.66 -6.85
C SER A 245 -24.73 16.80 -5.84
N GLN A 246 -23.68 17.59 -5.58
CA GLN A 246 -23.76 18.86 -4.84
C GLN A 246 -22.99 19.99 -5.52
#